data_AF-A0A9P0ZCB4-F1
#
_entry.id   AF-A0A9P0ZCB4-F1
#
_cell.length_a   1.000
_cell.length_b   1.000
_cell.length_c   1.000
_cell.angle_alpha   90.00
_cell.angle_beta   90.00
_cell.angle_gamma   90.00
#
_symmetry.space_group_name_H-M   'P 1'
#
loop_
_entity.id
_entity.type
_entity.pdbx_description
1 polymer ?
#
loop_
_entity_poly.entity_id
_entity_poly.type
_entity_poly.pdbx_seq_one_letter_code
_entity_poly.pdbx_strand_id
1 'polypeptide(L)'
;MYPHNWIQVRGAGADIFFRDPYVLDVNLSLEISSPSSSKYQSVEDLGPPQEAAKKALRQYLTEFMSTRLGVRRESSILSSSSRVADDGRLYYQVEVNIKSYAN
;
A
#
# COMPACT_ATOMS: atom_id res chain seq x y z
N MET A 1 15.16 -2.01 -4.82
CA MET A 1 16.02 -2.76 -3.89
C MET A 1 15.12 -3.29 -2.78
N TYR A 2 15.28 -4.55 -2.36
CA TYR A 2 14.56 -5.14 -1.22
C TYR A 2 15.59 -5.73 -0.22
N PRO A 3 15.24 -5.92 1.06
CA PRO A 3 16.18 -6.46 2.04
C PRO A 3 16.67 -7.87 1.66
N HIS A 4 17.99 -8.10 1.73
CA HIS A 4 18.62 -9.31 1.17
C HIS A 4 18.14 -10.62 1.80
N ASN A 5 17.73 -10.58 3.07
CA ASN A 5 17.26 -11.75 3.82
C ASN A 5 15.77 -12.07 3.58
N TRP A 6 15.06 -11.27 2.77
CA TRP A 6 13.63 -11.50 2.53
C TRP A 6 13.39 -12.58 1.48
N ILE A 7 12.35 -13.37 1.71
CA ILE A 7 11.95 -14.45 0.81
C ILE A 7 10.83 -13.98 -0.12
N GLN A 8 10.93 -14.34 -1.39
CA GLN A 8 9.83 -14.15 -2.34
C GLN A 8 8.78 -15.24 -2.12
N VAL A 9 7.53 -14.86 -1.86
CA VAL A 9 6.42 -15.81 -1.73
C VAL A 9 5.62 -15.82 -3.03
N ARG A 10 5.32 -17.01 -3.54
CA ARG A 10 4.45 -17.20 -4.70
C ARG A 10 3.03 -17.57 -4.25
N GLY A 11 2.02 -17.12 -5.01
CA GLY A 11 0.61 -17.43 -4.72
C GLY A 11 -0.07 -16.51 -3.72
N ALA A 12 0.52 -15.36 -3.38
CA ALA A 12 -0.03 -14.39 -2.44
C ALA A 12 -1.06 -13.41 -3.04
N GLY A 13 -1.46 -13.60 -4.30
CA GLY A 13 -2.40 -12.71 -5.01
C GLY A 13 -1.76 -11.45 -5.61
N ALA A 14 -0.64 -10.98 -5.06
CA ALA A 14 0.16 -9.88 -5.61
C ALA A 14 1.05 -10.33 -6.79
N ASP A 15 1.38 -9.42 -7.71
CA ASP A 15 2.34 -9.67 -8.79
C ASP A 15 3.74 -9.99 -8.24
N ILE A 16 4.17 -9.24 -7.21
CA ILE A 16 5.41 -9.51 -6.48
C ILE A 16 5.15 -9.37 -4.98
N PHE A 17 5.57 -10.37 -4.20
CA PHE A 17 5.47 -10.33 -2.74
C PHE A 17 6.75 -10.85 -2.09
N PHE A 18 7.34 -10.05 -1.21
CA PHE A 18 8.46 -10.41 -0.35
C PHE A 18 8.07 -10.23 1.11
N ARG A 19 8.62 -11.07 2.00
CA ARG A 19 8.45 -10.90 3.44
C ARG A 19 9.69 -11.28 4.22
N ASP A 20 9.80 -10.74 5.43
CA ASP A 20 10.78 -11.18 6.40
C ASP A 20 10.49 -12.64 6.82
N PRO A 21 11.51 -13.50 6.93
CA PRO A 21 11.32 -14.90 7.30
C PRO A 21 10.97 -15.12 8.78
N TYR A 22 11.19 -14.12 9.64
CA TYR A 22 10.95 -14.21 11.09
C TYR A 22 9.74 -13.37 11.52
N VAL A 23 9.58 -12.16 10.97
CA VAL A 23 8.47 -11.25 11.31
C VAL A 23 7.50 -11.15 10.13
N LEU A 24 6.50 -12.04 10.10
CA LEU A 24 5.61 -12.20 8.94
C LEU A 24 4.81 -10.94 8.57
N ASP A 25 4.55 -10.06 9.54
CA ASP A 25 3.84 -8.79 9.34
C ASP A 25 4.72 -7.73 8.65
N VAL A 26 6.03 -7.96 8.55
CA VAL A 26 6.96 -7.11 7.81
C VAL A 26 7.13 -7.68 6.41
N ASN A 27 6.54 -7.00 5.43
CA ASN A 27 6.50 -7.44 4.04
C ASN A 27 6.47 -6.27 3.06
N LEU A 28 6.59 -6.60 1.78
CA LEU A 28 6.49 -5.69 0.64
C LEU A 28 5.74 -6.39 -0.48
N SER A 29 4.66 -5.78 -0.94
CA SER A 29 3.91 -6.18 -2.12
C SER A 29 4.04 -5.14 -3.23
N LEU A 30 4.00 -5.61 -4.47
CA LEU A 30 3.81 -4.80 -5.66
C LEU A 30 2.60 -5.33 -6.42
N GLU A 31 1.68 -4.42 -6.71
CA GLU A 31 0.48 -4.67 -7.51
C GLU A 31 0.59 -3.89 -8.82
N ILE A 32 0.36 -4.56 -9.95
CA ILE A 32 0.48 -4.01 -11.30
C ILE A 32 -0.88 -4.16 -11.99
N SER A 33 -1.60 -3.05 -12.13
CA SER A 33 -2.79 -3.01 -12.96
C SER A 33 -2.45 -2.69 -14.42
N SER A 34 -3.10 -3.36 -15.37
CA SER A 34 -2.98 -3.00 -16.78
C SER A 34 -3.50 -1.58 -17.03
N PRO A 35 -2.83 -0.75 -17.84
CA PRO A 35 -3.37 0.54 -18.28
C PRO A 35 -4.76 0.42 -18.93
N SER A 36 -5.03 -0.68 -19.63
CA SER A 36 -6.35 -0.94 -20.23
C SER A 36 -7.47 -1.24 -19.22
N SER A 37 -7.11 -1.49 -17.96
CA SER A 37 -8.06 -1.73 -16.85
C SER A 37 -8.41 -0.47 -16.07
N SER A 38 -7.80 0.68 -16.41
CA SER A 38 -8.07 1.97 -15.77
C SER A 38 -8.30 3.07 -16.79
N LYS A 39 -8.86 4.20 -16.34
CA LYS A 39 -8.97 5.43 -17.16
C LYS A 39 -7.86 6.44 -16.87
N TYR A 40 -6.91 6.06 -16.01
CA TYR A 40 -5.84 6.95 -15.54
C TYR A 40 -4.66 6.92 -16.52
N GLN A 41 -4.14 8.10 -16.85
CA GLN A 41 -2.96 8.31 -17.67
C GLN A 41 -1.73 8.62 -16.82
N SER A 42 -1.91 9.24 -15.65
CA SER A 42 -0.84 9.50 -14.69
C SER A 42 -1.33 9.36 -13.25
N VAL A 43 -0.39 9.38 -12.30
CA VAL A 43 -0.72 9.37 -10.87
C VAL A 43 -1.49 10.63 -10.44
N GLU A 44 -1.39 11.71 -11.21
CA GLU A 44 -2.06 12.99 -10.92
C GLU A 44 -3.57 12.89 -11.10
N ASP A 45 -4.04 11.95 -11.91
CA ASP A 45 -5.48 11.69 -12.09
C ASP A 45 -6.14 11.18 -10.80
N LEU A 46 -5.36 10.74 -9.82
CA LEU A 46 -5.85 10.37 -8.49
C LEU A 46 -6.18 11.61 -7.63
N GLY A 47 -5.79 12.80 -8.08
CA GLY A 47 -5.82 14.07 -7.34
C GLY A 47 -4.47 14.36 -6.66
N PRO A 48 -4.39 15.36 -5.76
CA PRO A 48 -3.19 15.60 -4.96
C PRO A 48 -2.80 14.39 -4.08
N PRO A 49 -1.52 14.25 -3.67
CA PRO A 49 -1.06 13.14 -2.84
C PRO A 49 -1.90 12.89 -1.59
N GLN A 50 -2.40 13.96 -0.95
CA GLN A 50 -3.24 13.89 0.24
C GLN A 50 -4.58 13.20 -0.03
N GLU A 51 -5.20 13.46 -1.17
CA GLU A 51 -6.48 12.85 -1.55
C GLU A 51 -6.28 11.40 -2.02
N ALA A 52 -5.21 11.13 -2.78
CA ALA A 52 -4.81 9.78 -3.13
C ALA A 52 -4.54 8.92 -1.88
N ALA A 53 -3.83 9.48 -0.89
CA ALA A 53 -3.54 8.83 0.39
C ALA A 53 -4.82 8.45 1.16
N LYS A 54 -5.81 9.35 1.23
CA LYS A 54 -7.11 9.06 1.88
C LYS A 54 -7.85 7.92 1.18
N LYS A 55 -7.85 7.90 -0.15
CA LYS A 55 -8.48 6.82 -0.94
C LYS A 55 -7.76 5.49 -0.70
N ALA A 56 -6.43 5.47 -0.77
CA ALA A 56 -5.62 4.28 -0.54
C ALA A 56 -5.82 3.73 0.88
N LEU A 57 -5.81 4.59 1.90
CA LEU A 57 -6.06 4.18 3.29
C LEU A 57 -7.46 3.59 3.45
N ARG A 58 -8.48 4.20 2.86
CA ARG A 58 -9.86 3.70 2.91
C ARG A 58 -9.98 2.32 2.26
N GLN A 59 -9.37 2.14 1.10
CA GLN A 59 -9.32 0.84 0.43
C GLN A 59 -8.61 -0.19 1.31
N TYR A 60 -7.46 0.15 1.87
CA TYR A 60 -6.71 -0.74 2.74
C TYR A 60 -7.55 -1.24 3.93
N LEU A 61 -8.24 -0.31 4.61
CA LEU A 61 -9.12 -0.63 5.73
C LEU A 61 -10.35 -1.46 5.34
N THR A 62 -10.75 -1.44 4.07
CA THR A 62 -11.92 -2.18 3.57
C THR A 62 -11.55 -3.59 3.10
N GLU A 63 -10.42 -3.72 2.39
CA GLU A 63 -10.05 -4.96 1.68
C GLU A 63 -9.15 -5.88 2.50
N PHE A 64 -8.24 -5.32 3.30
CA PHE A 64 -7.18 -6.11 3.96
C PHE A 64 -7.38 -6.27 5.47
N MET A 65 -8.38 -5.59 6.04
CA MET A 65 -8.62 -5.63 7.49
C MET A 65 -9.83 -6.49 7.85
N SER A 66 -9.69 -7.28 8.92
CA SER A 66 -10.75 -8.19 9.39
C SER A 66 -12.07 -7.47 9.71
N THR A 67 -13.19 -7.99 9.21
CA THR A 67 -14.54 -7.50 9.56
C THR A 67 -15.06 -8.03 10.90
N ARG A 68 -14.21 -8.69 11.70
CA ARG A 68 -14.60 -9.31 12.97
C ARG A 68 -15.16 -8.26 13.95
N LEU A 69 -16.37 -8.54 14.45
CA LEU A 69 -17.02 -7.77 15.51
C LEU A 69 -16.12 -7.73 16.76
N GLY A 70 -15.98 -6.55 17.37
CA GLY A 70 -15.17 -6.33 18.57
C GLY A 70 -13.74 -5.83 18.33
N VAL A 71 -13.31 -5.65 17.07
CA VAL A 71 -12.02 -5.05 16.76
C VAL A 71 -12.15 -3.55 16.48
N ARG A 72 -11.60 -2.70 17.35
CA ARG A 72 -11.51 -1.24 17.14
C ARG A 72 -10.26 -0.91 16.34
N ARG A 73 -10.35 0.06 15.42
CA ARG A 73 -9.24 0.48 14.58
C ARG A 73 -9.04 1.98 14.62
N GLU A 74 -7.78 2.38 14.64
CA GLU A 74 -7.34 3.76 14.50
C GLU A 74 -6.38 3.82 13.32
N SER A 75 -6.54 4.81 12.46
CA SER A 75 -5.66 5.00 11.31
C SER A 75 -5.36 6.47 11.08
N SER A 76 -4.12 6.78 10.73
CA SER A 76 -3.69 8.13 10.37
C SER A 76 -2.74 8.11 9.18
N ILE A 77 -2.81 9.15 8.35
CA ILE A 77 -1.79 9.44 7.35
C ILE A 77 -0.69 10.22 8.05
N LEU A 78 0.53 9.70 8.06
CA LEU A 78 1.69 10.36 8.66
C LEU A 78 2.33 11.34 7.69
N SER A 79 2.45 10.96 6.42
CA SER A 79 2.99 11.79 5.36
C SER A 79 2.36 11.47 4.01
N SER A 80 2.27 12.48 3.15
CA SER A 80 1.93 12.32 1.74
C SER A 80 2.67 13.36 0.91
N SER A 81 3.39 12.92 -0.11
CA SER A 81 4.22 13.77 -0.95
C SER A 81 4.24 13.24 -2.38
N SER A 82 4.72 14.07 -3.30
CA SER A 82 5.06 13.67 -4.65
C SER A 82 6.56 13.82 -4.88
N ARG A 83 7.14 12.94 -5.69
CA ARG A 83 8.53 13.07 -6.14
C ARG A 83 8.67 12.57 -7.57
N VAL A 84 9.59 13.18 -8.33
CA VAL A 84 10.05 12.63 -9.60
C VAL A 84 11.21 11.68 -9.29
N ALA A 85 11.15 10.45 -9.77
CA ALA A 85 12.21 9.46 -9.59
C ALA A 85 13.22 9.51 -10.74
N ASP A 86 14.28 8.69 -10.66
CA ASP A 86 15.39 8.66 -11.62
C ASP A 86 14.96 8.24 -13.04
N ASP A 87 13.78 7.64 -13.16
CA ASP A 87 13.14 7.30 -14.44
C ASP A 87 12.36 8.45 -15.07
N GLY A 88 12.37 9.63 -14.45
CA GLY A 88 11.65 10.83 -14.89
C GLY A 88 10.15 10.79 -14.64
N ARG A 89 9.62 9.77 -13.95
CA ARG A 89 8.18 9.64 -13.67
C ARG A 89 7.84 10.23 -12.30
N LEU A 90 6.62 10.77 -12.21
CA LEU A 90 6.05 11.26 -10.96
C LEU A 90 5.48 10.10 -10.15
N TYR A 91 5.87 10.05 -8.87
CA TYR A 91 5.37 9.10 -7.89
C TYR A 91 4.74 9.82 -6.72
N TYR A 92 3.65 9.27 -6.20
CA TYR A 92 3.15 9.63 -4.88
C TYR A 92 3.71 8.69 -3.83
N GLN A 93 4.15 9.28 -2.73
CA GLN A 93 4.63 8.56 -1.55
C GLN A 93 3.68 8.85 -0.41
N VAL A 94 3.19 7.79 0.22
CA VAL A 94 2.20 7.87 1.30
C VAL A 94 2.66 6.98 2.43
N GLU A 95 2.65 7.52 3.63
CA GLU A 95 2.94 6.80 4.86
C GLU A 95 1.71 6.82 5.76
N VAL A 96 1.32 5.65 6.25
CA VAL A 96 0.14 5.46 7.10
C VAL A 96 0.49 4.69 8.35
N ASN A 97 -0.19 5.02 9.45
CA ASN A 97 -0.17 4.23 10.68
C ASN A 97 -1.55 3.65 10.91
N ILE A 98 -1.63 2.34 11.16
CA ILE A 98 -2.88 1.63 11.42
C ILE A 98 -2.68 0.80 12.68
N LYS A 99 -3.60 0.95 13.64
CA LYS A 99 -3.62 0.22 14.91
C LYS A 99 -4.93 -0.53 15.03
N SER A 100 -4.86 -1.80 15.40
CA SER A 100 -6.03 -2.64 15.69
C SER A 100 -5.99 -3.06 17.15
N TYR A 101 -7.13 -2.96 17.82
CA TYR A 101 -7.31 -3.35 19.21
C TYR A 101 -8.44 -4.38 19.26
N ALA A 102 -8.12 -5.59 19.71
CA ALA A 102 -9.14 -6.56 20.09
C ALA A 102 -9.59 -6.24 21.52
N ASN A 103 -10.91 -6.16 21.71
CA ASN A 103 -11.51 -6.15 23.04
C ASN A 103 -11.61 -7.55 23.61
#